data_AF-A0A7W1CKX0-F1
#
_entry.id   AF-A0A7W1CKX0-F1
#
_cell.length_a   1.000
_cell.length_b   1.000
_cell.length_c   1.000
_cell.angle_alpha   90.00
_cell.angle_beta   90.00
_cell.angle_gamma   90.00
#
_symmetry.space_group_name_H-M   'P 1'
#
loop_
_entity.id
_entity.type
_entity.pdbx_description
1 polymer ?
#
loop_
_entity_poly.entity_id
_entity_poly.type
_entity_poly.pdbx_seq_one_letter_code
_entity_poly.pdbx_strand_id
1 'polypeptide(L)'
;MWARHAATLALRVVPVVPAAVVAQAWRGGRRQARLARFLTGCNIDALDEHQARSAGELLARAGTTDVVDACVVEGALRRRDLVVSSDIDDLSQLAAAVNRRLEIARP
;
A
#
# COMPACT_ATOMS: atom_id res chain seq x y z
N MET A 1 2.73 9.27 -10.32
CA MET A 1 3.37 9.09 -8.98
C MET A 1 4.12 10.31 -8.43
N TRP A 2 5.22 10.80 -9.01
CA TRP A 2 6.00 11.90 -8.42
C TRP A 2 5.22 13.21 -8.22
N ALA A 3 4.44 13.63 -9.22
CA ALA A 3 3.60 14.82 -9.11
C ALA A 3 2.55 14.66 -7.99
N ARG A 4 1.95 13.47 -7.87
CA ARG A 4 0.98 13.15 -6.83
C ARG A 4 1.61 13.15 -5.45
N HIS A 5 2.80 12.55 -5.28
CA HIS A 5 3.58 12.62 -4.03
C HIS A 5 3.88 14.07 -3.62
N ALA A 6 4.40 14.88 -4.54
CA ALA A 6 4.70 16.29 -4.27
C ALA A 6 3.43 17.08 -3.90
N ALA A 7 2.31 16.85 -4.60
CA ALA A 7 1.04 17.49 -4.31
C ALA A 7 0.49 17.08 -2.93
N THR A 8 0.55 15.79 -2.56
CA THR A 8 0.11 15.30 -1.25
C THR A 8 0.91 15.96 -0.12
N LEU A 9 2.24 16.02 -0.25
CA LEU A 9 3.09 16.71 0.73
C LEU A 9 2.82 18.22 0.80
N ALA A 10 2.56 18.87 -0.35
CA ALA A 10 2.21 20.29 -0.37
C ALA A 10 0.89 20.58 0.36
N LEU A 11 -0.05 19.64 0.34
CA LEU A 11 -1.29 19.67 1.11
C LEU A 11 -1.13 19.27 2.59
N ARG A 12 0.13 19.06 3.05
CA ARG A 12 0.47 18.59 4.41
C ARG A 12 -0.16 17.26 4.79
N VAL A 13 -0.48 16.43 3.79
CA VAL A 13 -0.86 15.05 3.98
C VAL A 13 0.41 14.21 3.90
N VAL A 14 0.62 13.34 4.88
CA VAL A 14 1.77 12.43 4.91
C VAL A 14 1.36 11.14 4.19
N PRO A 15 1.92 10.80 3.01
CA PRO A 15 1.61 9.56 2.35
C PRO A 15 2.04 8.37 3.21
N VAL A 16 1.24 7.31 3.22
CA VAL A 16 1.59 6.06 3.89
C VAL A 16 2.09 5.06 2.84
N VAL A 17 3.21 4.39 3.14
CA VAL A 17 3.75 3.32 2.30
C VAL A 17 3.90 2.06 3.16
N PRO A 18 3.21 0.96 2.86
CA PRO A 18 3.40 -0.29 3.59
C PRO A 18 4.86 -0.78 3.50
N ALA A 19 5.42 -1.25 4.61
CA ALA A 19 6.77 -1.80 4.66
C ALA A 19 6.95 -2.96 3.67
N ALA A 20 5.89 -3.77 3.46
CA ALA A 20 5.87 -4.84 2.46
C ALA A 20 6.09 -4.32 1.03
N VAL A 21 5.51 -3.16 0.68
CA VAL A 21 5.73 -2.50 -0.62
C VAL A 21 7.17 -2.02 -0.75
N VAL A 22 7.76 -1.47 0.32
CA VAL A 22 9.18 -1.09 0.33
C VAL A 22 10.06 -2.32 0.11
N ALA A 23 9.78 -3.43 0.81
CA ALA A 23 10.50 -4.68 0.64
C ALA A 23 10.39 -5.23 -0.80
N GLN A 24 9.19 -5.19 -1.39
CA GLN A 24 8.97 -5.59 -2.77
C GLN A 24 9.67 -4.66 -3.78
N ALA A 25 9.78 -3.36 -3.53
CA ALA A 25 10.40 -2.44 -4.49
C ALA A 25 11.93 -2.34 -4.34
N TRP A 26 12.45 -2.53 -3.12
CA TRP A 26 13.87 -2.34 -2.83
C TRP A 26 14.73 -3.48 -3.37
N ARG A 27 15.76 -3.15 -4.15
CA ARG A 27 16.72 -4.11 -4.73
C ARG A 27 18.19 -3.78 -4.42
N GLY A 28 18.43 -2.79 -3.58
CA GLY A 28 19.77 -2.31 -3.23
C GLY A 28 20.49 -1.54 -4.35
N GLY A 29 21.65 -0.96 -4.00
CA GLY A 29 22.57 -0.30 -4.92
C GLY A 29 22.21 1.13 -5.33
N ARG A 30 23.09 1.73 -6.16
CA ARG A 30 23.01 3.15 -6.60
C ARG A 30 21.73 3.49 -7.39
N ARG A 31 21.02 2.49 -7.92
CA ARG A 31 19.81 2.67 -8.71
C ARG A 31 18.57 3.01 -7.86
N GLN A 32 18.64 2.86 -6.53
CA GLN A 32 17.52 3.08 -5.61
C GLN A 32 17.39 4.53 -5.10
N ALA A 33 18.24 5.46 -5.55
CA ALA A 33 18.21 6.85 -5.09
C ALA A 33 16.86 7.54 -5.32
N ARG A 34 16.14 7.20 -6.41
CA ARG A 34 14.80 7.72 -6.68
C ARG A 34 13.76 7.17 -5.69
N LEU A 35 13.81 5.87 -5.38
CA LEU A 35 12.91 5.27 -4.40
C LEU A 35 13.18 5.84 -3.00
N ALA A 36 14.44 5.95 -2.58
CA ALA A 36 14.80 6.57 -1.30
C ALA A 36 14.29 8.02 -1.20
N ARG A 37 14.41 8.81 -2.27
CA ARG A 37 13.82 10.16 -2.33
C ARG A 37 12.29 10.16 -2.30
N PHE A 38 11.65 9.18 -2.93
CA PHE A 38 10.19 9.07 -2.91
C PHE A 38 9.69 8.71 -1.51
N LEU A 39 10.41 7.87 -0.77
CA LEU A 39 10.06 7.53 0.60
C LEU A 39 10.32 8.69 1.59
N THR A 40 11.08 9.70 1.19
CA THR A 40 11.30 10.89 2.02
C THR A 40 10.01 11.68 2.14
N GLY A 41 9.51 11.80 3.37
CA GLY A 41 8.22 12.43 3.66
C GLY A 41 7.03 11.46 3.67
N CYS A 42 7.27 10.16 3.43
CA CYS A 42 6.28 9.11 3.65
C CYS A 42 6.36 8.58 5.09
N ASN A 43 5.23 8.17 5.65
CA ASN A 43 5.18 7.29 6.81
C ASN A 43 5.26 5.83 6.34
N ILE A 44 6.22 5.07 6.85
CA ILE A 44 6.29 3.63 6.55
C ILE A 44 5.41 2.89 7.54
N ASP A 45 4.34 2.26 7.04
CA ASP A 45 3.46 1.43 7.86
C ASP A 45 4.15 0.08 8.09
N ALA A 46 4.59 -0.14 9.33
CA ALA A 46 5.16 -1.42 9.74
C ALA A 46 4.10 -2.53 9.64
N LEU A 47 4.54 -3.78 9.51
CA LEU A 47 3.67 -4.96 9.57
C LEU A 47 3.87 -5.65 10.92
N ASP A 48 2.94 -5.43 11.85
CA ASP A 48 2.93 -6.10 13.16
C ASP A 48 2.17 -7.45 13.12
N GLU A 49 2.17 -8.18 14.24
CA GLU A 49 1.51 -9.48 14.35
C GLU A 49 0.01 -9.43 14.05
N HIS A 50 -0.69 -8.40 14.52
CA HIS A 50 -2.14 -8.26 14.32
C HIS A 50 -2.46 -7.96 12.86
N GLN A 51 -1.71 -7.05 12.24
CA GLN A 51 -1.84 -6.69 10.83
C GLN A 51 -1.46 -7.88 9.93
N ALA A 52 -0.43 -8.66 10.29
CA ALA A 52 -0.05 -9.87 9.57
C ALA A 52 -1.17 -10.93 9.58
N ARG A 53 -1.82 -11.15 10.73
CA ARG A 53 -2.99 -12.04 10.82
C ARG A 53 -4.15 -11.52 9.99
N SER A 54 -4.45 -10.23 10.07
CA SER A 54 -5.53 -9.60 9.30
C SER A 54 -5.31 -9.70 7.79
N ALA A 55 -4.07 -9.50 7.32
CA ALA A 55 -3.69 -9.71 5.92
C ALA A 55 -3.82 -11.19 5.51
N GLY A 56 -3.43 -12.13 6.37
CA GLY A 56 -3.61 -13.56 6.12
C GLY A 56 -5.08 -13.99 6.02
N GLU A 57 -5.94 -13.47 6.89
CA GLU A 57 -7.39 -13.71 6.82
C GLU A 57 -8.02 -13.12 5.55
N LEU A 58 -7.56 -11.94 5.13
CA LEU A 58 -7.96 -11.32 3.88
C LEU A 58 -7.59 -12.20 2.67
N LEU A 59 -6.36 -12.69 2.62
CA LEU A 59 -5.89 -13.62 1.58
C LEU A 59 -6.71 -14.92 1.56
N ALA A 60 -6.97 -15.51 2.73
CA ALA A 60 -7.75 -16.74 2.84
C ALA A 60 -9.18 -16.56 2.30
N ARG A 61 -9.80 -15.40 2.55
CA ARG A 61 -11.14 -15.08 2.03
C ARG A 61 -11.14 -14.80 0.53
N ALA A 62 -10.07 -14.19 0.01
CA ALA A 62 -9.93 -13.90 -1.41
C ALA A 62 -9.44 -15.08 -2.25
N GLY A 63 -8.87 -16.11 -1.61
CA GLY A 63 -8.26 -17.25 -2.30
C GLY A 63 -6.98 -16.89 -3.04
N THR A 64 -6.26 -15.85 -2.60
CA THR A 64 -5.00 -15.37 -3.20
C THR A 64 -3.84 -15.50 -2.22
N THR A 65 -2.60 -15.22 -2.68
CA THR A 65 -1.39 -15.36 -1.85
C THR A 65 -0.46 -14.14 -1.91
N ASP A 66 -0.87 -13.05 -2.59
CA ASP A 66 -0.06 -11.83 -2.65
C ASP A 66 -0.14 -11.05 -1.33
N VAL A 67 0.84 -11.33 -0.45
CA VAL A 67 0.94 -10.68 0.86
C VAL A 67 1.13 -9.17 0.75
N VAL A 68 1.74 -8.66 -0.33
CA VAL A 68 1.99 -7.23 -0.47
C VAL A 68 0.70 -6.50 -0.78
N ASP A 69 -0.10 -7.02 -1.71
CA ASP A 69 -1.43 -6.47 -1.99
C ASP A 69 -2.34 -6.58 -0.76
N ALA A 70 -2.26 -7.69 -0.01
CA ALA A 70 -3.00 -7.81 1.24
C ALA A 70 -2.59 -6.78 2.29
N CYS A 71 -1.30 -6.46 2.43
CA CYS A 71 -0.84 -5.39 3.31
C CYS A 71 -1.34 -4.00 2.87
N VAL A 72 -1.38 -3.75 1.56
CA VAL A 72 -1.94 -2.50 1.00
C VAL A 72 -3.42 -2.38 1.34
N VAL A 73 -4.20 -3.41 1.05
CA VAL A 73 -5.66 -3.41 1.26
C VAL A 73 -6.01 -3.40 2.74
N GLU A 74 -5.36 -4.23 3.57
CA GLU A 74 -5.54 -4.23 5.04
C GLU A 74 -5.28 -2.83 5.61
N GLY A 75 -4.11 -2.26 5.32
CA GLY A 75 -3.70 -0.98 5.89
C GLY A 75 -4.63 0.15 5.46
N ALA A 76 -5.02 0.18 4.18
CA ALA A 76 -5.93 1.18 3.65
C ALA A 76 -7.34 1.04 4.22
N LEU A 77 -7.88 -0.17 4.38
CA LEU A 77 -9.19 -0.38 5.00
C LEU A 77 -9.20 -0.02 6.49
N ARG A 78 -8.10 -0.28 7.20
CA ARG A 78 -7.91 0.04 8.62
C ARG A 78 -7.83 1.54 8.86
N ARG A 79 -7.06 2.27 8.04
CA ARG A 79 -6.88 3.73 8.16
C ARG A 79 -7.90 4.55 7.39
N ARG A 80 -8.70 3.91 6.54
CA ARG A 80 -9.63 4.55 5.58
C ARG A 80 -8.89 5.45 4.60
N ASP A 81 -7.76 4.96 4.10
CA ASP A 81 -6.92 5.68 3.13
C ASP A 81 -7.46 5.50 1.70
N LEU A 82 -7.22 6.52 0.86
CA LEU A 82 -7.24 6.39 -0.59
C LEU A 82 -5.95 5.69 -1.05
N VAL A 83 -6.07 4.61 -1.80
CA VAL A 83 -4.93 3.93 -2.42
C VAL A 83 -4.60 4.56 -3.77
N VAL A 84 -3.33 4.73 -4.07
CA VAL A 84 -2.86 5.16 -5.41
C VAL A 84 -2.14 3.97 -6.05
N SER A 85 -2.75 3.36 -7.05
CA SER A 85 -2.20 2.18 -7.74
C SER A 85 -2.61 2.17 -9.22
N SER A 86 -1.75 1.58 -10.06
CA SER A 86 -2.15 1.19 -11.42
C SER A 86 -2.92 -0.13 -11.44
N ASP A 87 -2.76 -0.94 -10.40
CA ASP A 87 -3.40 -2.24 -10.23
C ASP A 87 -4.71 -2.08 -9.46
N ILE A 88 -5.73 -1.62 -10.16
CA ILE A 88 -7.02 -1.30 -9.53
C ILE A 88 -7.85 -2.55 -9.34
N ASP A 89 -7.82 -3.45 -10.33
CA ASP A 89 -8.73 -4.59 -10.38
C ASP A 89 -8.37 -5.60 -9.29
N ASP A 90 -7.09 -5.91 -9.11
CA ASP A 90 -6.64 -6.90 -8.13
C ASP A 90 -6.88 -6.40 -6.69
N LEU A 91 -6.54 -5.14 -6.40
CA LEU A 91 -6.79 -4.53 -5.09
C LEU A 91 -8.30 -4.38 -4.78
N SER A 92 -9.13 -4.11 -5.80
CA SER A 92 -10.58 -4.02 -5.63
C SER A 92 -11.20 -5.39 -5.36
N GLN A 93 -10.75 -6.44 -6.06
CA GLN A 93 -11.19 -7.82 -5.83
C GLN A 93 -10.84 -8.29 -4.42
N LEU A 94 -9.63 -7.98 -3.97
CA LEU A 94 -9.18 -8.33 -2.63
C LEU A 94 -10.04 -7.66 -1.53
N ALA A 95 -10.37 -6.37 -1.67
CA ALA A 95 -11.28 -5.69 -0.75
C ALA A 95 -12.72 -6.25 -0.80
N ALA A 96 -13.19 -6.61 -2.00
CA ALA A 96 -14.53 -7.18 -2.20
C ALA A 96 -14.70 -8.53 -1.49
N ALA A 97 -13.63 -9.33 -1.36
CA ALA A 97 -13.65 -10.61 -0.65
C ALA A 97 -14.06 -10.50 0.83
N VAL A 98 -13.94 -9.31 1.43
CA VAL A 98 -14.39 -9.01 2.79
C VAL A 98 -15.63 -8.10 2.83
N ASN A 99 -16.36 -7.97 1.71
CA ASN A 99 -17.50 -7.08 1.53
C ASN A 99 -17.17 -5.61 1.88
N ARG A 100 -15.94 -5.17 1.58
CA ARG A 100 -15.49 -3.79 1.79
C ARG A 100 -15.17 -3.15 0.45
N ARG A 101 -15.34 -1.83 0.39
CA ARG A 101 -14.93 -1.02 -0.74
C ARG A 101 -13.62 -0.32 -0.42
N LEU A 102 -12.70 -0.36 -1.37
CA LEU A 102 -11.46 0.40 -1.33
C LEU A 102 -11.60 1.60 -2.27
N GLU A 103 -11.19 2.78 -1.81
CA GLU A 103 -11.04 3.92 -2.70
C GLU A 103 -9.67 3.82 -3.38
N ILE A 104 -9.66 3.80 -4.71
CA ILE A 104 -8.43 3.68 -5.49
C ILE A 104 -8.39 4.76 -6.57
N ALA A 105 -7.28 5.49 -6.66
CA ALA A 105 -7.00 6.47 -7.70
C ALA A 105 -5.80 6.04 -8.55
N ARG A 106 -5.83 6.40 -9.84
CA ARG A 106 -4.68 6.20 -10.73
C ARG A 106 -3.51 7.16 -10.38
N PRO A 107 -2.26 6.73 -10.59
CA PRO A 107 -1.05 7.47 -10.22
C PRO A 107 -0.74 8.74 -11.04
#